data_AF-A0AAE9FBV1-F1
#
_entry.id   AF-A0AAE9FBV1-F1
#
_cell.length_a   1.000
_cell.length_b   1.000
_cell.length_c   1.000
_cell.angle_alpha   90.00
_cell.angle_beta   90.00
_cell.angle_gamma   90.00
#
_symmetry.space_group_name_H-M   'P 1'
#
loop_
_entity.id
_entity.type
_entity.pdbx_description
1 polymer ?
#
loop_
_entity_poly.entity_id
_entity_poly.type
_entity_poly.pdbx_seq_one_letter_code
_entity_poly.pdbx_strand_id
1 'polypeptide(L)'
;MKGFCHRDIHWENVLLRRERDGILHLKIIDFGLSLPLEPSPSPEQNLTSWHASLQVCRNQSYTRFDDLTSAIFLVMRFVPLNPFGAERREYQTLKAEFDQDPFEIFNDELEWIAGLYSEVSLQRTTGYSHTDLFDIFYKFNPGFDPTSPITYRIVRNQLIID
;
A
#
# COMPACT_ATOMS: atom_id res chain seq x y z
N MET A 1 1.12 -2.88 -21.23
CA MET A 1 0.28 -3.92 -20.60
C MET A 1 -1.02 -3.23 -20.22
N LYS A 2 -2.14 -3.61 -20.83
CA LYS A 2 -3.44 -2.99 -20.53
C LYS A 2 -3.81 -3.31 -19.08
N GLY A 3 -3.91 -2.28 -18.24
CA GLY A 3 -4.24 -2.40 -16.83
C GLY A 3 -4.93 -1.14 -16.34
N PHE A 4 -5.47 -1.19 -15.13
CA PHE A 4 -6.11 -0.06 -14.47
C PHE A 4 -5.33 0.28 -13.20
N CYS A 5 -5.32 1.56 -12.84
CA CYS A 5 -4.98 1.99 -11.49
C CYS A 5 -6.27 2.22 -10.71
N HIS A 6 -6.28 1.85 -9.43
CA HIS A 6 -7.42 2.03 -8.54
C HIS A 6 -7.57 3.48 -8.09
N ARG A 7 -6.43 4.14 -7.79
CA ARG A 7 -6.31 5.55 -7.40
C ARG A 7 -6.89 5.91 -6.04
N ASP A 8 -7.36 4.92 -5.28
CA ASP A 8 -8.02 5.12 -3.99
C ASP A 8 -7.88 3.90 -3.06
N ILE A 9 -6.68 3.33 -3.00
CA ILE A 9 -6.41 2.21 -2.10
C ILE A 9 -6.26 2.75 -0.67
N HIS A 10 -7.22 2.40 0.19
CA HIS A 10 -7.19 2.65 1.63
C HIS A 10 -8.08 1.66 2.38
N TRP A 11 -8.08 1.73 3.72
CA TRP A 11 -8.73 0.75 4.58
C TRP A 11 -10.25 0.62 4.41
N GLU A 12 -10.95 1.65 3.93
CA GLU A 12 -12.40 1.57 3.64
C GLU A 12 -12.67 0.82 2.32
N ASN A 13 -11.70 0.83 1.41
CA ASN A 13 -11.75 0.18 0.10
C ASN A 13 -11.09 -1.22 0.13
N VAL A 14 -10.93 -1.79 1.32
CA VAL A 14 -10.45 -3.16 1.53
C VAL A 14 -11.45 -3.91 2.41
N LEU A 15 -11.92 -5.05 1.90
CA LEU A 15 -12.93 -5.88 2.54
C LEU A 15 -12.35 -7.24 2.93
N LEU A 16 -12.53 -7.61 4.20
CA LEU A 16 -12.35 -8.98 4.68
C LEU A 16 -13.68 -9.72 4.61
N ARG A 17 -13.69 -10.83 3.89
CA ARG A 17 -14.88 -11.66 3.71
C ARG A 17 -14.56 -13.13 3.92
N ARG A 18 -15.25 -13.75 4.87
CA ARG A 18 -15.29 -15.21 5.02
C ARG A 18 -16.23 -15.78 3.96
N GLU A 19 -15.71 -16.64 3.08
CA GLU A 19 -16.50 -17.32 2.06
C GLU A 19 -17.17 -18.59 2.62
N ARG A 20 -17.99 -19.26 1.79
CA ARG A 20 -18.83 -20.40 2.21
C ARG A 20 -18.03 -21.62 2.67
N ASP A 21 -16.83 -21.79 2.12
CA ASP A 21 -15.86 -22.83 2.51
C ASP A 21 -15.14 -22.50 3.84
N GLY A 22 -15.38 -21.32 4.40
CA GLY A 22 -14.74 -20.85 5.62
C GLY A 22 -13.39 -20.19 5.41
N ILE A 23 -12.91 -20.04 4.17
CA ILE A 23 -11.67 -19.33 3.86
C ILE A 23 -11.91 -17.82 3.95
N LEU A 24 -11.00 -17.10 4.59
CA LEU A 24 -11.04 -15.64 4.69
C LEU A 24 -10.27 -15.03 3.52
N HIS A 25 -10.94 -14.17 2.76
CA HIS A 25 -10.34 -13.44 1.64
C HIS A 25 -10.30 -11.95 1.93
N LEU A 26 -9.17 -11.33 1.60
CA LEU A 26 -9.03 -9.88 1.50
C LEU A 26 -9.28 -9.45 0.05
N LYS A 27 -10.17 -8.48 -0.15
CA LYS A 27 -10.55 -7.99 -1.49
C LYS A 27 -10.43 -6.47 -1.53
N ILE A 28 -9.86 -5.96 -2.61
CA ILE A 28 -9.96 -4.55 -2.98
C ILE A 28 -11.36 -4.32 -3.57
N ILE A 29 -12.02 -3.27 -3.11
CA ILE A 29 -13.38 -2.89 -3.52
C ILE A 29 -13.41 -1.40 -3.92
N ASP A 30 -14.54 -0.98 -4.48
CA ASP A 30 -14.79 0.41 -4.92
C ASP A 30 -13.84 0.94 -6.01
N PHE A 31 -14.11 0.53 -7.24
CA PHE A 31 -13.36 0.94 -8.43
C PHE A 31 -13.85 2.29 -9.01
N GLY A 32 -14.60 3.11 -8.26
CA GLY A 32 -15.23 4.34 -8.77
C GLY A 32 -14.25 5.39 -9.29
N LEU A 33 -13.01 5.40 -8.79
CA LEU A 33 -11.93 6.31 -9.24
C LEU A 33 -10.94 5.65 -10.21
N SER A 34 -11.16 4.40 -10.58
CA SER A 34 -10.22 3.62 -11.38
C SER A 34 -10.12 4.15 -12.82
N LEU A 35 -8.91 4.21 -13.36
CA LEU A 35 -8.65 4.63 -14.74
C LEU A 35 -7.64 3.72 -15.44
N PRO A 36 -7.71 3.59 -16.79
CA PRO A 36 -6.70 2.88 -17.56
C PRO A 36 -5.30 3.47 -17.34
N LEU A 37 -4.27 2.62 -17.29
CA LEU A 37 -2.86 3.02 -17.13
C LEU A 37 -2.22 3.55 -18.42
N GLU A 38 -2.83 3.28 -19.58
CA GLU A 38 -2.31 3.62 -20.90
C GLU A 38 -3.40 4.39 -21.69
N PRO A 39 -3.25 5.71 -21.91
CA PRO A 39 -2.16 6.57 -21.41
C PRO A 39 -2.23 6.75 -19.88
N SER A 40 -1.11 7.13 -19.26
CA SER A 40 -1.08 7.39 -17.81
C SER A 40 -2.09 8.50 -17.45
N PRO A 41 -2.99 8.28 -16.47
CA PRO A 41 -4.01 9.25 -16.14
C PRO A 41 -3.40 10.57 -15.68
N SER A 42 -3.79 11.65 -16.34
CA SER A 42 -3.43 12.99 -15.89
C SER A 42 -4.22 13.33 -14.62
N PRO A 43 -3.65 14.13 -13.71
CA PRO A 43 -4.35 14.54 -12.51
C PRO A 43 -5.41 15.59 -12.85
N GLU A 44 -6.67 15.15 -12.90
CA GLU A 44 -7.84 16.02 -13.14
C GLU A 44 -8.33 16.72 -11.87
N GLN A 45 -7.97 16.19 -10.70
CA GLN A 45 -8.36 16.70 -9.39
C GLN A 45 -7.26 16.46 -8.35
N ASN A 46 -7.27 17.24 -7.27
CA ASN A 46 -6.33 17.06 -6.17
C ASN A 46 -6.70 15.81 -5.34
N LEU A 47 -5.99 14.71 -5.60
CA LEU A 47 -6.11 13.43 -4.90
C LEU A 47 -5.16 13.29 -3.68
N THR A 48 -4.61 14.40 -3.17
CA THR A 48 -3.80 14.38 -1.95
C THR A 48 -4.60 13.79 -0.79
N SER A 49 -4.12 12.68 -0.25
CA SER A 49 -4.67 11.97 0.91
C SER A 49 -3.52 11.34 1.71
N TRP A 50 -3.83 10.80 2.89
CA TRP A 50 -2.82 10.12 3.72
C TRP A 50 -2.22 8.90 3.00
N HIS A 51 -3.02 8.19 2.19
CA HIS A 51 -2.58 7.01 1.44
C HIS A 51 -2.03 7.34 0.05
N ALA A 52 -2.19 8.58 -0.44
CA ALA A 52 -1.63 8.98 -1.74
C ALA A 52 -0.10 9.00 -1.70
N SER A 53 0.54 8.62 -2.81
CA SER A 53 1.99 8.75 -2.99
C SER A 53 2.43 10.22 -3.03
N LEU A 54 3.72 10.47 -2.80
CA LEU A 54 4.30 11.81 -2.93
C LEU A 54 4.12 12.38 -4.35
N GLN A 55 4.21 11.54 -5.38
CA GLN A 55 4.03 11.93 -6.78
C GLN A 55 2.60 12.41 -7.06
N VAL A 56 1.60 11.73 -6.48
CA VAL A 56 0.20 12.16 -6.54
C VAL A 56 0.02 13.50 -5.80
N CYS A 57 0.59 13.66 -4.61
CA CYS A 57 0.55 14.93 -3.88
C CYS A 57 1.21 16.09 -4.68
N ARG A 58 2.21 15.78 -5.51
CA ARG A 58 2.88 16.71 -6.42
C ARG A 58 2.15 16.90 -7.75
N ASN A 59 0.93 16.37 -7.89
CA ASN A 59 0.12 16.49 -9.10
C ASN A 59 0.83 15.95 -10.36
N GLN A 60 1.51 14.80 -10.21
CA GLN A 60 2.09 14.05 -11.33
C GLN A 60 1.07 13.03 -11.88
N SER A 61 1.32 12.53 -13.11
CA SER A 61 0.47 11.50 -13.71
C SER A 61 0.52 10.20 -12.91
N TYR A 62 -0.64 9.55 -12.79
CA TYR A 62 -0.76 8.29 -12.06
C TYR A 62 -0.07 7.14 -12.78
N THR A 63 0.51 6.26 -11.98
CA THR A 63 1.14 5.01 -12.39
C THR A 63 0.69 3.88 -11.46
N ARG A 64 1.00 2.63 -11.83
CA ARG A 64 0.77 1.46 -10.96
C ARG A 64 1.49 1.55 -9.61
N PHE A 65 2.62 2.27 -9.57
CA PHE A 65 3.44 2.39 -8.36
C PHE A 65 2.77 3.26 -7.30
N ASP A 66 1.81 4.10 -7.70
CA ASP A 66 1.02 4.92 -6.77
C ASP A 66 0.02 4.05 -5.98
N ASP A 67 -0.59 3.03 -6.62
CA ASP A 67 -1.41 2.05 -5.91
C ASP A 67 -0.57 1.15 -5.00
N LEU A 68 0.63 0.71 -5.45
CA LEU A 68 1.55 -0.06 -4.61
C LEU A 68 2.00 0.74 -3.37
N THR A 69 2.33 2.02 -3.56
CA THR A 69 2.67 2.93 -2.46
C THR A 69 1.50 3.08 -1.48
N SER A 70 0.28 3.22 -2.02
CA SER A 70 -0.93 3.32 -1.20
C SER A 70 -1.19 2.04 -0.39
N ALA A 71 -0.90 0.86 -0.95
CA ALA A 71 -0.99 -0.41 -0.24
C ALA A 71 0.05 -0.52 0.89
N ILE A 72 1.28 0.00 0.70
CA ILE A 72 2.29 0.07 1.76
C ILE A 72 1.83 1.01 2.88
N PHE A 73 1.27 2.17 2.54
CA PHE A 73 0.71 3.08 3.56
C PHE A 73 -0.47 2.45 4.29
N LEU A 74 -1.31 1.65 3.61
CA LEU A 74 -2.34 0.85 4.29
C LEU A 74 -1.73 -0.10 5.34
N VAL A 75 -0.63 -0.80 5.03
CA VAL A 75 0.08 -1.64 6.01
C VAL A 75 0.57 -0.82 7.20
N MET A 76 1.13 0.38 6.95
CA MET A 76 1.59 1.28 8.01
C MET A 76 0.49 1.70 8.98
N ARG A 77 -0.78 1.65 8.57
CA ARG A 77 -1.92 1.96 9.44
C ARG A 77 -2.18 0.90 10.51
N PHE A 78 -1.68 -0.32 10.31
CA PHE A 78 -1.82 -1.43 11.27
C PHE A 78 -0.68 -1.49 12.30
N VAL A 79 0.30 -0.58 12.19
CA VAL A 79 1.37 -0.41 13.17
C VAL A 79 1.23 0.97 13.83
N PRO A 80 1.77 1.19 15.04
CA PRO A 80 1.60 2.44 15.78
C PRO A 80 2.49 3.57 15.22
N LEU A 81 2.39 3.86 13.92
CA LEU A 81 3.14 4.90 13.22
C LEU A 81 2.20 5.88 12.53
N ASN A 82 2.52 7.17 12.61
CA ASN A 82 1.82 8.21 11.84
C ASN A 82 2.80 9.26 11.29
N PRO A 83 3.64 8.90 10.30
CA PRO A 83 4.67 9.81 9.80
C PRO A 83 4.11 10.99 9.01
N PHE A 84 2.85 10.93 8.58
CA PHE A 84 2.22 11.97 7.76
C PHE A 84 1.26 12.87 8.55
N GLY A 85 1.19 12.72 9.88
CA GLY A 85 0.31 13.54 10.71
C GLY A 85 -1.18 13.36 10.38
N ALA A 86 -2.01 14.32 10.79
CA ALA A 86 -3.46 14.31 10.56
C ALA A 86 -3.92 15.40 9.57
N GLU A 87 -3.07 16.38 9.29
CA GLU A 87 -3.44 17.58 8.55
C GLU A 87 -3.14 17.42 7.07
N ARG A 88 -4.18 17.47 6.23
CA ARG A 88 -4.06 17.29 4.77
C ARG A 88 -3.05 18.22 4.12
N ARG A 89 -2.92 19.44 4.64
CA ARG A 89 -1.98 20.46 4.14
C ARG A 89 -0.51 20.10 4.40
N GLU A 90 -0.23 19.22 5.34
CA GLU A 90 1.13 18.82 5.75
C GLU A 90 1.59 17.56 5.01
N TYR A 91 0.67 16.78 4.45
CA TYR A 91 0.97 15.50 3.80
C TYR A 91 2.06 15.58 2.75
N GLN A 92 2.07 16.60 1.90
CA GLN A 92 3.10 16.73 0.87
C GLN A 92 4.50 16.95 1.48
N THR A 93 4.61 17.80 2.50
CA THR A 93 5.87 18.09 3.19
C THR A 93 6.38 16.86 3.93
N LEU A 94 5.53 16.25 4.77
CA LEU A 94 5.90 15.09 5.58
C LEU A 94 6.22 13.87 4.71
N LYS A 95 5.52 13.69 3.59
CA LYS A 95 5.88 12.64 2.61
C LYS A 95 7.21 12.93 1.92
N ALA A 96 7.56 14.20 1.68
CA ALA A 96 8.86 14.56 1.12
C ALA A 96 10.01 14.39 2.12
N GLU A 97 9.75 14.51 3.43
CA GLU A 97 10.70 14.16 4.49
C GLU A 97 10.87 12.64 4.58
N PHE A 98 9.76 11.89 4.65
CA PHE A 98 9.77 10.42 4.64
C PHE A 98 10.48 9.83 3.41
N ASP A 99 10.32 10.43 2.23
CA ASP A 99 10.94 9.97 0.98
C ASP A 99 12.47 10.13 0.96
N GLN A 100 13.05 10.97 1.84
CA GLN A 100 14.51 11.15 1.93
C GLN A 100 15.18 9.99 2.65
N ASP A 101 14.59 9.53 3.75
CA ASP A 101 15.06 8.36 4.50
C ASP A 101 13.87 7.66 5.19
N PRO A 102 13.22 6.70 4.52
CA PRO A 102 12.09 5.99 5.12
C PRO A 102 12.50 5.11 6.29
N PHE A 103 13.78 4.72 6.42
CA PHE A 103 14.26 3.82 7.48
C PHE A 103 14.33 4.51 8.84
N GLU A 104 14.48 5.84 8.88
CA GLU A 104 14.56 6.61 10.14
C GLU A 104 13.31 6.46 11.03
N ILE A 105 12.18 6.10 10.45
CA ILE A 105 10.87 6.04 11.15
C ILE A 105 10.57 4.65 11.72
N PHE A 106 11.16 3.60 11.16
CA PHE A 106 10.86 2.23 11.55
C PHE A 106 11.94 1.67 12.47
N ASN A 107 11.52 0.84 13.42
CA ASN A 107 12.44 0.00 14.19
C ASN A 107 12.82 -1.25 13.38
N ASP A 108 13.79 -2.02 13.87
CA ASP A 108 14.28 -3.25 13.23
C ASP A 108 13.15 -4.26 12.93
N GLU A 109 12.07 -4.30 13.72
CA GLU A 109 10.93 -5.20 13.49
C GLU A 109 10.07 -4.79 12.28
N LEU A 110 10.09 -3.51 11.90
CA LEU A 110 9.25 -2.93 10.86
C LEU A 110 10.06 -2.37 9.67
N GLU A 111 11.39 -2.47 9.69
CA GLU A 111 12.27 -1.95 8.64
C GLU A 111 11.96 -2.53 7.26
N TRP A 112 11.38 -3.74 7.18
CA TRP A 112 10.94 -4.35 5.94
C TRP A 112 9.88 -3.52 5.21
N ILE A 113 9.08 -2.71 5.93
CA ILE A 113 8.11 -1.78 5.34
C ILE A 113 8.84 -0.64 4.62
N ALA A 114 9.90 -0.09 5.21
CA ALA A 114 10.77 0.89 4.55
C ALA A 114 11.49 0.27 3.34
N GLY A 115 11.91 -0.99 3.45
CA GLY A 115 12.46 -1.78 2.35
C GLY A 115 11.47 -1.88 1.18
N LEU A 116 10.21 -2.23 1.44
CA LEU A 116 9.16 -2.29 0.41
C LEU A 116 8.92 -0.93 -0.24
N TYR A 117 8.84 0.14 0.55
CA TYR A 117 8.67 1.49 0.02
C TYR A 117 9.82 1.89 -0.91
N SER A 118 11.05 1.66 -0.46
CA SER A 118 12.26 1.99 -1.21
C SER A 118 12.34 1.20 -2.51
N GLU A 119 11.96 -0.08 -2.49
CA GLU A 119 11.93 -0.94 -3.69
C GLU A 119 10.85 -0.48 -4.68
N VAL A 120 9.63 -0.16 -4.23
CA VAL A 120 8.58 0.42 -5.09
C VAL A 120 9.03 1.75 -5.71
N SER A 121 9.74 2.58 -4.95
CA SER A 121 10.29 3.86 -5.43
C SER A 121 11.36 3.64 -6.51
N LEU A 122 12.27 2.68 -6.29
CA LEU A 122 13.30 2.29 -7.27
C LEU A 122 12.65 1.76 -8.56
N GLN A 123 11.70 0.82 -8.44
CA GLN A 123 11.01 0.19 -9.57
C GLN A 123 10.20 1.17 -10.42
N ARG A 124 9.81 2.32 -9.86
CA ARG A 124 9.20 3.41 -10.64
C ARG A 124 10.11 3.87 -11.79
N THR A 125 11.42 3.75 -11.63
CA THR A 125 12.42 4.15 -12.62
C THR A 125 13.06 2.96 -13.36
N THR A 126 13.20 1.81 -12.70
CA THR A 126 13.90 0.63 -13.25
C THR A 126 12.95 -0.39 -13.89
N GLY A 127 11.64 -0.27 -13.66
CA GLY A 127 10.63 -1.21 -14.13
C GLY A 127 10.13 -2.13 -13.01
N TYR A 128 8.95 -2.72 -13.22
CA TYR A 128 8.30 -3.57 -12.22
C TYR A 128 8.96 -4.94 -12.13
N SER A 129 9.30 -5.35 -10.91
CA SER A 129 9.83 -6.67 -10.56
C SER A 129 9.05 -7.24 -9.39
N HIS A 130 8.27 -8.28 -9.68
CA HIS A 130 7.54 -9.01 -8.65
C HIS A 130 8.51 -9.74 -7.70
N THR A 131 9.60 -10.30 -8.24
CA THR A 131 10.60 -11.04 -7.46
C THR A 131 11.24 -10.16 -6.39
N ASP A 132 11.70 -8.96 -6.76
CA ASP A 132 12.44 -8.09 -5.82
C ASP A 132 11.54 -7.63 -4.65
N LEU A 133 10.24 -7.41 -4.90
CA LEU A 133 9.28 -7.12 -3.83
C LEU A 133 9.11 -8.32 -2.89
N PHE A 134 9.03 -9.54 -3.43
CA PHE A 134 8.84 -10.75 -2.63
C PHE A 134 10.09 -11.16 -1.86
N ASP A 135 11.28 -10.90 -2.41
CA ASP A 135 12.55 -11.13 -1.72
C ASP A 135 12.65 -10.34 -0.41
N ILE A 136 12.01 -9.17 -0.31
CA ILE A 136 11.94 -8.41 0.95
C ILE A 136 11.14 -9.17 2.01
N PHE A 137 9.98 -9.71 1.63
CA PHE A 137 9.17 -10.53 2.55
C PHE A 137 9.92 -11.78 2.99
N TYR A 138 10.59 -12.49 2.06
CA TYR A 138 11.33 -13.70 2.39
C TYR A 138 12.57 -13.45 3.25
N LYS A 139 13.24 -12.30 3.08
CA LYS A 139 14.36 -11.90 3.94
C LYS A 139 13.90 -11.65 5.37
N PHE A 140 12.76 -10.97 5.54
CA PHE A 140 12.20 -10.68 6.86
C PHE A 140 11.58 -11.92 7.52
N ASN A 141 10.84 -12.71 6.76
CA ASN A 141 10.22 -13.94 7.22
C ASN A 141 10.47 -15.06 6.19
N PRO A 142 11.52 -15.88 6.38
CA PRO A 142 11.84 -17.00 5.47
C PRO A 142 10.73 -18.06 5.36
N GLY A 143 9.83 -18.13 6.35
CA GLY A 143 8.67 -19.02 6.33
C GLY A 143 7.41 -18.39 5.74
N PHE A 144 7.50 -17.16 5.21
CA PHE A 144 6.37 -16.48 4.58
C PHE A 144 5.89 -17.25 3.36
N ASP A 145 4.62 -17.62 3.34
CA ASP A 145 3.95 -18.18 2.16
C ASP A 145 2.76 -17.28 1.80
N PRO A 146 2.84 -16.49 0.72
CA PRO A 146 1.77 -15.58 0.31
C PRO A 146 0.51 -16.31 -0.20
N THR A 147 0.59 -17.62 -0.42
CA THR A 147 -0.53 -18.46 -0.84
C THR A 147 -1.19 -19.17 0.33
N SER A 148 -0.60 -19.08 1.53
CA SER A 148 -1.19 -19.66 2.74
C SER A 148 -2.52 -18.98 3.10
N PRO A 149 -3.53 -19.72 3.58
CA PRO A 149 -4.79 -19.12 4.02
C PRO A 149 -4.58 -18.16 5.20
N ILE A 150 -5.36 -17.07 5.24
CA ILE A 150 -5.39 -16.19 6.40
C ILE A 150 -5.98 -16.96 7.59
N THR A 151 -5.19 -17.13 8.65
CA THR A 151 -5.63 -17.77 9.89
C THR A 151 -6.45 -16.78 10.72
N TYR A 152 -7.57 -17.25 11.26
CA TYR A 152 -8.46 -16.40 12.06
C TYR A 152 -9.28 -17.25 13.05
N ARG A 153 -9.83 -16.55 14.04
CA ARG A 153 -10.79 -17.09 14.99
C ARG A 153 -11.98 -16.17 15.17
N ILE A 154 -13.08 -16.73 15.66
CA ILE A 154 -14.30 -15.96 15.99
C ILE A 154 -14.47 -15.93 17.50
N VAL A 155 -14.48 -14.73 18.07
CA VAL A 155 -14.68 -14.50 19.50
C VAL A 155 -15.80 -13.49 19.68
N ARG A 156 -16.85 -13.86 20.43
CA ARG A 156 -17.99 -12.97 20.70
C ARG A 156 -18.57 -12.31 19.43
N ASN A 157 -18.71 -13.11 18.36
CA ASN A 157 -19.18 -12.67 17.04
C ASN A 157 -18.29 -11.64 16.33
N GLN A 158 -17.02 -11.53 16.73
CA GLN A 158 -15.99 -10.73 16.06
C GLN A 158 -14.97 -11.66 15.41
N LEU A 159 -14.57 -11.33 14.17
CA LEU A 159 -13.48 -12.00 13.47
C LEU A 159 -12.15 -11.38 13.93
N ILE A 160 -11.23 -12.22 14.37
CA ILE A 160 -9.89 -11.84 14.81
C ILE A 160 -8.90 -12.59 13.93
N ILE A 161 -8.04 -11.87 13.22
CA ILE A 161 -6.90 -12.45 12.47
C ILE A 161 -5.83 -12.83 13.51
N ASP A 162 -5.30 -14.04 13.38
CA ASP A 162 -4.26 -14.57 14.26
C ASP A 162 -2.84 -14.23 13.77
#